data_AF-A0A966PMH3-F1
#
_entry.id   AF-A0A966PMH3-F1
#
_cell.length_a   1.000
_cell.length_b   1.000
_cell.length_c   1.000
_cell.angle_alpha   90.00
_cell.angle_beta   90.00
_cell.angle_gamma   90.00
#
_symmetry.space_group_name_H-M   'P 1'
#
loop_
_entity.id
_entity.type
_entity.pdbx_description
1 polymer ?
#
loop_
_entity_poly.entity_id
_entity_poly.type
_entity_poly.pdbx_seq_one_letter_code
_entity_poly.pdbx_strand_id
1 'polypeptide(L)'
;MANNVSVESARSIPKNADAIGIPVGVTGTVPRQLGLSRSALSEHGFDGKVGQTLVVPSSNGPTLVAVGIGDARKATAATVRRSAAALARATARRSHVVTNLVDAVSLDARTAAQAAVEG
;
A
#
# COMPACT_ATOMS: atom_id res chain seq x y z
N MET A 1 27.91 -5.27 -1.72
CA MET A 1 27.03 -6.06 -0.84
C MET A 1 25.80 -6.42 -1.66
N ALA A 2 25.40 -7.69 -1.72
CA ALA A 2 24.13 -8.04 -2.35
C ALA A 2 22.98 -7.50 -1.47
N ASN A 3 22.10 -6.70 -2.05
CA ASN A 3 20.92 -6.21 -1.34
C ASN A 3 19.88 -7.33 -1.37
N ASN A 4 19.92 -8.22 -0.38
CA ASN A 4 18.95 -9.32 -0.30
C ASN A 4 17.57 -8.78 0.07
N VAL A 5 16.58 -9.09 -0.76
CA VAL A 5 15.16 -8.84 -0.48
C VAL A 5 14.51 -10.18 -0.22
N SER A 6 13.88 -10.35 0.95
CA SER A 6 12.98 -11.47 1.22
C SER A 6 11.53 -11.03 1.04
N VAL A 7 10.71 -11.91 0.47
CA VAL A 7 9.28 -11.69 0.30
C VAL A 7 8.55 -12.86 0.97
N GLU A 8 7.65 -12.54 1.88
CA GLU A 8 6.90 -13.52 2.66
C GLU A 8 5.41 -13.14 2.65
N SER A 9 4.55 -14.14 2.66
CA SER A 9 3.12 -13.95 2.96
C SER A 9 2.87 -14.20 4.43
N ALA A 10 2.06 -13.36 5.07
CA ALA A 10 1.74 -13.46 6.49
C ALA A 10 0.23 -13.35 6.70
N ARG A 11 -0.29 -14.06 7.71
CA ARG A 11 -1.72 -14.01 8.07
C ARG A 11 -2.09 -12.76 8.90
N SER A 12 -1.09 -12.08 9.43
CA SER A 12 -1.23 -10.88 10.26
C SER A 12 0.00 -10.00 10.12
N ILE A 13 -0.12 -8.71 10.45
CA ILE A 13 1.00 -7.76 10.45
C ILE A 13 2.10 -8.25 11.43
N PRO A 14 3.33 -8.49 10.95
CA PRO A 14 4.46 -8.85 11.81
C PRO A 14 4.82 -7.74 12.80
N LYS A 15 5.33 -8.12 13.99
CA LYS A 15 5.69 -7.16 15.05
C LYS A 15 6.84 -6.22 14.69
N ASN A 16 7.71 -6.64 13.77
CA ASN A 16 8.85 -5.88 13.27
C ASN A 16 8.53 -5.05 12.02
N ALA A 17 7.25 -4.84 11.69
CA ALA A 17 6.89 -3.95 10.58
C ALA A 17 7.36 -2.51 10.90
N ASP A 18 8.11 -1.91 9.98
CA ASP A 18 8.54 -0.51 10.07
C ASP A 18 7.55 0.43 9.36
N ALA A 19 6.92 -0.09 8.30
CA ALA A 19 5.89 0.61 7.55
C ALA A 19 4.80 -0.33 7.03
N ILE A 20 3.58 0.19 6.95
CA ILE A 20 2.42 -0.53 6.43
C ILE A 20 1.78 0.31 5.31
N GLY A 21 1.80 -0.23 4.10
CA GLY A 21 1.05 0.30 2.96
C GLY A 21 -0.41 -0.13 3.03
N ILE A 22 -1.30 0.84 3.22
CA ILE A 22 -2.75 0.69 3.32
C ILE A 22 -3.39 1.09 1.98
N PRO A 23 -3.93 0.15 1.20
CA PRO A 23 -4.59 0.44 -0.07
C PRO A 23 -5.85 1.29 0.12
N VAL A 24 -6.01 2.31 -0.71
CA VAL A 24 -7.19 3.17 -0.75
C VAL A 24 -7.59 3.41 -2.19
N GLY A 25 -8.82 3.03 -2.54
CA GLY A 25 -9.39 3.28 -3.85
C GLY A 25 -9.96 4.69 -3.99
N VAL A 26 -10.20 5.09 -5.25
CA VAL A 26 -10.93 6.34 -5.60
C VAL A 26 -12.38 6.33 -5.09
N THR A 27 -12.92 5.14 -4.86
CA THR A 27 -14.21 4.92 -4.19
C THR A 27 -14.06 3.88 -3.08
N GLY A 28 -15.13 3.63 -2.34
CA GLY A 28 -15.16 2.65 -1.24
C GLY A 28 -14.72 3.23 0.10
N THR A 29 -14.69 2.37 1.10
CA THR A 29 -14.37 2.75 2.49
C THR A 29 -12.87 2.99 2.64
N VAL A 30 -12.51 4.08 3.33
CA VAL A 30 -11.12 4.30 3.78
C VAL A 30 -10.86 3.38 4.98
N PRO A 31 -9.80 2.55 4.98
CA PRO A 31 -9.53 1.66 6.10
C PRO A 31 -9.32 2.44 7.41
N ARG A 32 -10.04 2.03 8.47
CA ARG A 32 -10.05 2.70 9.78
C ARG A 32 -8.66 2.83 10.41
N GLN A 33 -7.74 1.94 10.04
CA GLN A 33 -6.36 1.93 10.54
C GLN A 33 -5.61 3.23 10.21
N LEU A 34 -6.00 3.95 9.13
CA LEU A 34 -5.42 5.26 8.81
C LEU A 34 -5.85 6.37 9.77
N GLY A 35 -6.95 6.19 10.52
CA GLY A 35 -7.49 7.21 11.42
C GLY A 35 -8.00 8.48 10.72
N LEU A 36 -8.06 8.49 9.39
CA LEU A 36 -8.41 9.65 8.57
C LEU A 36 -9.68 9.38 7.75
N SER A 37 -10.47 10.43 7.55
CA SER A 37 -11.60 10.41 6.62
C SER A 37 -11.13 10.55 5.17
N ARG A 38 -12.00 10.21 4.21
CA ARG A 38 -11.74 10.48 2.79
C ARG A 38 -11.54 11.96 2.50
N SER A 39 -12.30 12.84 3.16
CA SER A 39 -12.15 14.29 2.98
C SER A 39 -10.79 14.78 3.45
N ALA A 40 -10.32 14.33 4.63
CA ALA A 40 -9.00 14.67 5.15
C ALA A 40 -7.87 14.20 4.22
N LEU A 41 -8.00 12.99 3.66
CA LEU A 41 -7.04 12.51 2.65
C LEU A 41 -7.02 13.43 1.41
N SER A 42 -8.18 13.79 0.88
CA SER A 42 -8.28 14.68 -0.29
C SER A 42 -7.78 16.09 -0.01
N GLU A 43 -7.99 16.65 1.19
CA GLU A 43 -7.42 17.94 1.62
C GLU A 43 -5.87 17.92 1.61
N HIS A 44 -5.27 16.75 1.83
CA HIS A 44 -3.83 16.52 1.71
C HIS A 44 -3.41 16.02 0.32
N GLY A 45 -4.25 16.18 -0.69
CA GLY A 45 -3.94 15.86 -2.09
C GLY A 45 -3.95 14.36 -2.44
N PHE A 46 -4.51 13.52 -1.57
CA PHE A 46 -4.63 12.08 -1.79
C PHE A 46 -6.07 11.70 -2.15
N ASP A 47 -6.30 11.29 -3.39
CA ASP A 47 -7.63 10.88 -3.90
C ASP A 47 -7.75 9.37 -4.13
N GLY A 48 -6.72 8.59 -3.77
CA GLY A 48 -6.66 7.15 -4.03
C GLY A 48 -6.35 6.79 -5.48
N LYS A 49 -5.85 7.73 -6.30
CA LYS A 49 -5.44 7.45 -7.69
C LYS A 49 -4.18 6.58 -7.71
N VAL A 50 -4.07 5.69 -8.70
CA VAL A 50 -2.92 4.78 -8.85
C VAL A 50 -1.61 5.57 -8.79
N GLY A 51 -0.68 5.15 -7.93
CA GLY A 51 0.64 5.77 -7.77
C GLY A 51 0.69 6.98 -6.84
N GLN A 52 -0.44 7.41 -6.25
CA GLN A 52 -0.42 8.34 -5.13
C GLN A 52 -0.03 7.61 -3.84
N THR A 53 0.71 8.29 -2.99
CA THR A 53 0.93 7.87 -1.61
C THR A 53 0.75 9.06 -0.67
N LEU A 54 0.30 8.80 0.55
CA LEU A 54 0.32 9.76 1.65
C LEU A 54 0.90 9.05 2.88
N VAL A 55 2.07 9.51 3.31
CA VAL A 55 2.66 9.04 4.58
C VAL A 55 1.89 9.70 5.71
N VAL A 56 1.35 8.90 6.62
CA VAL A 56 0.66 9.37 7.82
C VAL A 56 1.64 9.26 8.99
N PRO A 57 2.19 10.37 9.49
CA PRO A 57 3.08 10.34 10.64
C PRO A 57 2.35 9.80 11.86
N SER A 58 3.00 8.90 12.58
CA SER A 58 2.51 8.40 13.87
C SER A 58 3.60 8.61 14.91
N SER A 59 3.20 8.94 16.14
CA SER A 59 4.09 9.03 17.30
C SER A 59 4.43 7.67 17.90
N ASN A 60 3.74 6.60 17.48
CA ASN A 60 3.98 5.23 17.90
C ASN A 60 3.72 4.21 16.78
N GLY A 61 4.34 3.03 16.88
CA GLY A 61 4.13 1.94 15.94
C GLY A 61 4.71 2.17 14.53
N PRO A 62 4.38 1.30 13.56
CA PRO A 62 4.85 1.42 12.18
C PRO A 62 4.30 2.68 11.51
N THR A 63 5.07 3.22 10.57
CA THR A 63 4.59 4.30 9.71
C THR A 63 3.51 3.80 8.76
N LEU A 64 2.34 4.43 8.78
CA LEU A 64 1.27 4.09 7.86
C LEU A 64 1.42 4.90 6.58
N VAL A 65 1.19 4.26 5.45
CA VAL A 65 1.21 4.91 4.13
C VAL A 65 -0.09 4.58 3.43
N ALA A 66 -0.94 5.57 3.18
CA ALA A 66 -2.07 5.39 2.27
C ALA A 66 -1.52 5.20 0.85
N VAL A 67 -1.95 4.17 0.13
CA VAL A 67 -1.49 3.83 -1.22
C VAL A 67 -2.68 3.85 -2.16
N GLY A 68 -2.64 4.73 -3.15
CA GLY A 68 -3.71 4.85 -4.13
C GLY A 68 -3.71 3.67 -5.09
N ILE A 69 -4.84 2.99 -5.22
CA ILE A 69 -5.02 1.81 -6.10
C ILE A 69 -5.99 2.03 -7.26
N GLY A 70 -6.55 3.24 -7.40
CA GLY A 70 -7.55 3.52 -8.43
C GLY A 70 -8.90 2.88 -8.11
N ASP A 71 -9.62 2.44 -9.15
CA ASP A 71 -10.83 1.64 -8.98
C ASP A 71 -10.42 0.17 -8.77
N ALA A 72 -10.56 -0.31 -7.54
CA ALA A 72 -10.20 -1.67 -7.13
C ALA A 72 -10.87 -2.75 -8.00
N ARG A 73 -12.06 -2.49 -8.53
CA ARG A 73 -12.81 -3.45 -9.36
C ARG A 73 -12.28 -3.55 -10.79
N LYS A 74 -11.49 -2.56 -11.22
CA LYS A 74 -10.90 -2.46 -12.57
C LYS A 74 -9.38 -2.56 -12.52
N ALA A 75 -8.84 -3.02 -11.40
CA ALA A 75 -7.42 -3.17 -11.22
C ALA A 75 -6.84 -4.14 -12.25
N THR A 76 -5.71 -3.75 -12.84
CA THR A 76 -4.89 -4.59 -13.71
C THR A 76 -3.53 -4.83 -13.05
N ALA A 77 -2.76 -5.80 -13.55
CA ALA A 77 -1.38 -6.02 -13.12
C ALA A 77 -0.54 -4.73 -13.16
N ALA A 78 -0.73 -3.89 -14.20
CA ALA A 78 -0.02 -2.62 -14.32
C ALA A 78 -0.39 -1.62 -13.20
N THR A 79 -1.66 -1.58 -12.80
CA THR A 79 -2.09 -0.71 -11.68
C THR A 79 -1.51 -1.16 -10.35
N VAL A 80 -1.54 -2.48 -10.09
CA VAL A 80 -0.97 -3.10 -8.88
C VAL A 80 0.53 -2.82 -8.80
N ARG A 81 1.28 -3.08 -9.89
CA ARG A 81 2.72 -2.82 -9.97
C ARG A 81 3.05 -1.35 -9.71
N ARG A 82 2.29 -0.43 -10.31
CA ARG A 82 2.52 1.02 -10.11
C ARG A 82 2.22 1.47 -8.67
N SER A 83 1.21 0.91 -8.04
CA SER A 83 0.88 1.21 -6.64
C SER A 83 1.91 0.64 -5.67
N ALA A 84 2.38 -0.60 -5.90
CA ALA A 84 3.49 -1.18 -5.13
C ALA A 84 4.78 -0.38 -5.27
N ALA A 85 5.16 0.01 -6.50
CA ALA A 85 6.31 0.87 -6.74
C ALA A 85 6.22 2.23 -6.02
N ALA A 86 5.00 2.80 -5.93
CA ALA A 86 4.78 4.03 -5.19
C ALA A 86 4.95 3.84 -3.68
N LEU A 87 4.47 2.70 -3.13
CA LEU A 87 4.72 2.33 -1.74
C LEU A 87 6.22 2.17 -1.48
N ALA A 88 6.91 1.36 -2.30
CA ALA A 88 8.35 1.10 -2.17
C ALA A 88 9.16 2.40 -2.13
N ARG A 89 8.84 3.36 -3.02
CA ARG A 89 9.45 4.70 -3.01
C ARG A 89 9.14 5.49 -1.74
N ALA A 90 7.88 5.48 -1.28
CA ALA A 90 7.48 6.17 -0.05
C ALA A 90 8.13 5.58 1.21
N THR A 91 8.48 4.29 1.18
CA THR A 91 9.09 3.56 2.29
C THR A 91 10.57 3.29 2.09
N ALA A 92 11.25 3.98 1.17
CA ALA A 92 12.65 3.69 0.80
C ALA A 92 13.67 3.75 1.97
N ARG A 93 13.28 4.34 3.11
CA ARG A 93 14.10 4.40 4.34
C ARG A 93 13.75 3.32 5.37
N ARG A 94 12.89 2.36 5.04
CA ARG A 94 12.36 1.34 5.96
C ARG A 94 12.86 -0.04 5.57
N SER A 95 13.13 -0.89 6.55
CA SER A 95 13.70 -2.23 6.33
C SER A 95 12.62 -3.30 6.19
N HIS A 96 11.52 -3.16 6.94
CA HIS A 96 10.38 -4.09 6.92
C HIS A 96 9.11 -3.38 6.47
N VAL A 97 8.70 -3.64 5.22
CA VAL A 97 7.49 -3.04 4.62
C VAL A 97 6.43 -4.11 4.45
N VAL A 98 5.21 -3.81 4.89
CA VAL A 98 4.06 -4.71 4.84
C VAL A 98 2.95 -4.07 4.03
N THR A 99 2.20 -4.85 3.24
CA THR A 99 0.99 -4.37 2.57
C THR A 99 0.02 -5.50 2.32
N ASN A 100 -1.28 -5.18 2.28
CA ASN A 100 -2.35 -6.07 1.83
C ASN A 100 -2.90 -5.65 0.45
N LEU A 101 -2.06 -5.04 -0.39
CA LEU A 101 -2.44 -4.55 -1.72
C LEU A 101 -3.05 -5.64 -2.61
N VAL A 102 -2.58 -6.88 -2.47
CA VAL A 102 -3.10 -8.07 -3.18
C VAL A 102 -4.57 -8.33 -2.83
N ASP A 103 -4.95 -8.17 -1.57
CA ASP A 103 -6.31 -8.44 -1.08
C ASP A 103 -7.29 -7.30 -1.40
N ALA A 104 -6.76 -6.12 -1.76
CA ALA A 104 -7.55 -4.91 -1.94
C ALA A 104 -8.08 -4.71 -3.38
N VAL A 105 -7.74 -5.60 -4.31
CA VAL A 105 -8.08 -5.48 -5.74
C VAL A 105 -8.88 -6.68 -6.24
N SER A 106 -9.75 -6.47 -7.22
CA SER A 106 -10.48 -7.55 -7.91
C SER A 106 -9.64 -8.12 -9.05
N LEU A 107 -8.50 -8.71 -8.70
CA LEU A 107 -7.60 -9.42 -9.62
C LEU A 107 -7.25 -10.77 -8.99
N ASP A 108 -6.91 -11.79 -9.80
CA ASP A 108 -6.52 -13.08 -9.23
C ASP A 108 -5.26 -12.93 -8.38
N ALA A 109 -5.20 -13.68 -7.27
CA ALA A 109 -4.16 -13.51 -6.26
C ALA A 109 -2.75 -13.74 -6.81
N ARG A 110 -2.58 -14.63 -7.81
CA ARG A 110 -1.27 -14.92 -8.40
C ARG A 110 -0.77 -13.72 -9.21
N THR A 111 -1.59 -13.19 -10.11
CA THR A 111 -1.24 -12.01 -10.92
C THR A 111 -1.04 -10.78 -10.06
N ALA A 112 -1.88 -10.57 -9.05
CA ALA A 112 -1.75 -9.45 -8.12
C ALA A 112 -0.47 -9.55 -7.27
N ALA A 113 -0.16 -10.73 -6.70
CA ALA A 113 1.06 -10.93 -5.92
C ALA A 113 2.32 -10.72 -6.77
N GLN A 114 2.36 -11.30 -7.98
CA GLN A 114 3.49 -11.09 -8.90
C GLN A 114 3.68 -9.60 -9.21
N ALA A 115 2.60 -8.91 -9.62
CA ALA A 115 2.68 -7.49 -9.94
C ALA A 115 3.09 -6.63 -8.74
N ALA A 116 2.65 -6.98 -7.52
CA ALA A 116 3.04 -6.27 -6.32
C ALA A 116 4.52 -6.44 -5.98
N VAL A 117 5.11 -7.61 -6.25
CA VAL A 117 6.54 -7.87 -5.99
C VAL A 117 7.45 -7.20 -7.04
N GLU A 118 7.00 -7.13 -8.29
CA GLU A 118 7.76 -6.49 -9.39
C GLU A 118 7.81 -4.96 -9.32
N GLY A 119 6.94 -4.33 -8.52
CA GLY A 119 6.78 -2.88 -8.44
C GLY A 119 7.51 -2.27 -7.27
#